data_AF-A0AAJ1SFG7-F1
#
_entry.id   AF-A0AAJ1SFG7-F1
#
_cell.length_a   1.000
_cell.length_b   1.000
_cell.length_c   1.000
_cell.angle_alpha   90.00
_cell.angle_beta   90.00
_cell.angle_gamma   90.00
#
_symmetry.space_group_name_H-M   'P 1'
#
loop_
_entity.id
_entity.type
_entity.pdbx_description
1 polymer ?
#
loop_
_entity_poly.entity_id
_entity_poly.type
_entity_poly.pdbx_seq_one_letter_code
_entity_poly.pdbx_strand_id
1 'polypeptide(L)'
;MDDRTEKLIADLRRASVRTPAQRAQDTEIHARIAALIAAGEISEDELHRGVLRARLKIYGHAAEVPGHGPLARLPAWTDGLCTDPEVTTFVFMNGSVGRECYDRLASDVSIVHCSKLLRDLNDSGQLDLADPTMNGIVAAAWASGEPGSASCIGYREWQKLFRLNGFTYLGVPSPRPTEPVSVYRGCTPEHRFGMSWSTEVAVARRFATAGMSSRPPGVIYVAHVHPEHLLAFIDEGHDEHEWVVDPLGLSDANVRLLDLPGPQVEEGGASTEP
;
A
#
# COMPACT_ATOMS: atom_id res chain seq x y z
N MET A 1 -20.92 -35.20 25.72
CA MET A 1 -20.10 -34.04 26.13
C MET A 1 -20.47 -33.75 27.57
N ASP A 2 -19.51 -33.62 28.50
CA ASP A 2 -19.89 -33.46 29.91
C ASP A 2 -20.44 -32.05 30.18
N ASP A 3 -21.30 -31.96 31.21
CA ASP A 3 -22.01 -30.72 31.62
C ASP A 3 -21.02 -29.58 31.95
N ARG A 4 -19.78 -29.93 32.34
CA ARG A 4 -18.72 -28.99 32.66
C ARG A 4 -18.14 -28.32 31.40
N THR A 5 -18.05 -29.06 30.30
CA THR A 5 -17.55 -28.59 29.00
C THR A 5 -18.59 -27.69 28.32
N GLU A 6 -19.88 -28.05 28.38
CA GLU A 6 -20.96 -27.19 27.86
C GLU A 6 -21.07 -25.87 28.64
N LYS A 7 -20.94 -25.92 29.97
CA LYS A 7 -20.91 -24.73 30.81
C LYS A 7 -19.73 -23.81 30.48
N LEU A 8 -18.53 -24.36 30.26
CA LEU A 8 -17.35 -23.58 29.90
C LEU A 8 -17.52 -22.88 28.54
N ILE A 9 -18.08 -23.57 27.54
CA ILE A 9 -18.37 -22.98 26.22
C ILE A 9 -19.45 -21.89 26.32
N ALA A 10 -20.49 -22.09 27.14
CA ALA A 10 -21.52 -21.08 27.38
C ALA A 10 -20.98 -19.84 28.12
N ASP A 11 -20.04 -20.02 29.03
CA ASP A 11 -19.40 -18.93 29.77
C ASP A 11 -18.40 -18.17 28.88
N LEU A 12 -17.62 -18.85 28.02
CA LEU A 12 -16.75 -18.22 27.02
C LEU A 12 -17.55 -17.44 25.95
N ARG A 13 -18.70 -17.96 25.53
CA ARG A 13 -19.64 -17.25 24.64
C ARG A 13 -20.21 -16.00 25.31
N ARG A 14 -20.54 -16.07 26.61
CA ARG A 14 -21.00 -14.89 27.38
C ARG A 14 -19.90 -13.85 27.56
N ALA A 15 -18.67 -14.27 27.85
CA ALA A 15 -17.51 -13.38 27.97
C ALA A 15 -17.11 -12.73 26.63
N SER A 16 -17.42 -13.37 25.50
CA SER A 16 -17.18 -12.82 24.16
C SER A 16 -18.23 -11.80 23.69
N VAL A 17 -19.38 -11.68 24.38
CA VAL A 17 -20.40 -10.69 24.03
C VAL A 17 -20.07 -9.37 24.74
N ARG A 18 -19.60 -8.39 23.96
CA ARG A 18 -19.39 -7.02 24.47
C ARG A 18 -20.68 -6.49 25.10
N THR A 19 -20.58 -5.92 26.28
CA THR A 19 -21.71 -5.25 26.94
C THR A 19 -22.12 -3.99 26.16
N PRO A 20 -23.36 -3.49 26.32
CA PRO A 20 -23.77 -2.21 25.73
C PRO A 20 -22.83 -1.04 26.10
N ALA A 21 -22.33 -1.03 27.34
CA ALA A 21 -21.38 -0.03 27.81
C ALA A 21 -20.02 -0.11 27.08
N GLN A 22 -19.47 -1.31 26.90
CA GLN A 22 -18.25 -1.52 26.12
C GLN A 22 -18.44 -1.12 24.65
N ARG A 23 -19.60 -1.44 24.05
CA ARG A 23 -19.91 -0.99 22.68
C ARG A 23 -19.96 0.54 22.56
N ALA A 24 -20.54 1.22 23.54
CA ALA A 24 -20.58 2.68 23.56
C ALA A 24 -19.18 3.29 23.70
N GLN A 25 -18.35 2.72 24.59
CA GLN A 25 -16.97 3.13 24.77
C GLN A 25 -16.11 2.88 23.52
N ASP A 26 -16.27 1.73 22.86
CA ASP A 26 -15.59 1.44 21.60
C ASP A 26 -16.02 2.43 20.51
N THR A 27 -17.32 2.75 20.43
CA THR A 27 -17.85 3.73 19.47
C THR A 27 -17.24 5.12 19.71
N GLU A 28 -17.09 5.54 20.96
CA GLU A 28 -16.45 6.81 21.33
C GLU A 28 -14.95 6.82 20.98
N ILE A 29 -14.24 5.72 21.26
CA ILE A 29 -12.82 5.56 20.88
C ILE A 29 -12.67 5.62 19.36
N HIS A 30 -13.50 4.91 18.60
CA HIS A 30 -13.49 4.92 17.15
C HIS A 30 -13.82 6.31 16.58
N ALA A 31 -14.80 7.02 17.14
CA ALA A 31 -15.14 8.38 16.74
C ALA A 31 -13.98 9.36 17.00
N ARG A 32 -13.30 9.21 18.15
CA ARG A 32 -12.14 10.04 18.50
C ARG A 32 -10.95 9.76 17.58
N ILE A 33 -10.67 8.50 17.28
CA ILE A 33 -9.63 8.11 16.32
C ILE A 33 -9.94 8.69 14.93
N ALA A 34 -11.18 8.55 14.46
CA ALA A 34 -11.61 9.11 13.18
C ALA A 34 -11.46 10.63 13.15
N ALA A 35 -11.74 11.33 14.25
CA ALA A 35 -11.53 12.78 14.34
C ALA A 35 -10.05 13.16 14.26
N LEU A 36 -9.16 12.41 14.92
CA LEU A 36 -7.71 12.65 14.86
C LEU A 36 -7.14 12.39 13.45
N ILE A 37 -7.62 11.35 12.76
CA ILE A 37 -7.26 11.08 11.35
C ILE A 37 -7.76 12.19 10.44
N ALA A 38 -9.03 12.61 10.60
CA ALA A 38 -9.62 13.67 9.78
C ALA A 38 -8.93 15.03 9.99
N ALA A 39 -8.42 15.30 11.19
CA ALA A 39 -7.64 16.49 11.52
C ALA A 39 -6.18 16.42 11.04
N GLY A 40 -5.72 15.27 10.54
CA GLY A 40 -4.32 15.05 10.17
C GLY A 40 -3.36 15.04 11.37
N GLU A 41 -3.87 14.89 12.58
CA GLU A 41 -3.06 14.84 13.81
C GLU A 41 -2.36 13.49 13.97
N ILE A 42 -2.98 12.43 13.46
CA ILE A 42 -2.36 11.11 13.30
C ILE A 42 -2.70 10.57 11.92
N SER A 43 -1.76 9.92 11.28
CA SER A 43 -2.01 9.13 10.06
C SER A 43 -2.61 7.76 10.39
N GLU A 44 -3.31 7.16 9.43
CA GLU A 44 -3.79 5.77 9.56
C GLU A 44 -2.65 4.78 9.77
N ASP A 45 -1.49 5.06 9.19
CA ASP A 45 -0.23 4.31 9.37
C ASP A 45 0.30 4.41 10.83
N GLU A 46 0.28 5.61 11.43
CA GLU A 46 0.62 5.78 12.85
C GLU A 46 -0.34 5.04 13.77
N LEU A 47 -1.64 5.02 13.44
CA LEU A 47 -2.63 4.24 14.17
C LEU A 47 -2.34 2.74 14.07
N HIS A 48 -2.10 2.20 12.86
CA HIS A 48 -1.81 0.79 12.65
C HIS A 48 -0.53 0.34 13.37
N ARG A 49 0.55 1.14 13.29
CA ARG A 49 1.76 0.91 14.09
C ARG A 49 1.45 0.91 15.58
N GLY A 50 0.65 1.86 16.06
CA GLY A 50 0.22 1.93 17.45
C GLY A 50 -0.54 0.68 17.91
N VAL A 51 -1.46 0.18 17.08
CA VAL A 51 -2.22 -1.06 17.33
C VAL A 51 -1.28 -2.26 17.35
N LEU A 52 -0.36 -2.38 16.40
CA LEU A 52 0.61 -3.47 16.36
C LEU A 52 1.53 -3.45 17.58
N ARG A 53 2.06 -2.28 17.98
CA ARG A 53 2.84 -2.12 19.21
C ARG A 53 2.06 -2.56 20.45
N ALA A 54 0.78 -2.17 20.56
CA ALA A 54 -0.08 -2.61 21.64
C ALA A 54 -0.28 -4.13 21.64
N ARG A 55 -0.44 -4.76 20.47
CA ARG A 55 -0.53 -6.22 20.34
C ARG A 55 0.77 -6.91 20.73
N LEU A 56 1.93 -6.41 20.31
CA LEU A 56 3.24 -6.96 20.70
C LEU A 56 3.43 -6.88 22.22
N LYS A 57 2.97 -5.79 22.86
CA LYS A 57 3.02 -5.64 24.31
C LYS A 57 2.13 -6.64 25.07
N ILE A 58 0.97 -7.02 24.51
CA ILE A 58 0.02 -7.91 25.18
C ILE A 58 0.29 -9.39 24.86
N TYR A 59 0.62 -9.69 23.60
CA TYR A 59 0.66 -11.04 23.05
C TYR A 59 2.02 -11.44 22.48
N GLY A 60 2.95 -10.50 22.31
CA GLY A 60 4.25 -10.76 21.72
C GLY A 60 5.16 -11.53 22.67
N HIS A 61 5.82 -12.58 22.18
CA HIS A 61 6.94 -13.18 22.88
C HIS A 61 8.22 -12.49 22.42
N ALA A 62 8.89 -11.79 23.34
CA ALA A 62 10.16 -11.13 23.08
C ALA A 62 11.32 -12.09 23.35
N ALA A 63 12.28 -12.14 22.43
CA ALA A 63 13.53 -12.86 22.60
C ALA A 63 14.69 -12.00 22.09
N GLU A 64 15.82 -12.07 22.79
CA GLU A 64 17.08 -11.49 22.31
C GLU A 64 17.61 -12.36 21.16
N VAL A 65 17.70 -11.76 19.97
CA VAL A 65 18.24 -12.40 18.78
C VAL A 65 19.61 -11.82 18.47
N PRO A 66 20.68 -12.65 18.43
CA PRO A 66 22.02 -12.17 18.12
C PRO A 66 22.06 -11.35 16.82
N GLY A 67 22.63 -10.15 16.87
CA GLY A 67 22.74 -9.23 15.73
C GLY A 67 21.51 -8.34 15.48
N HIS A 68 20.34 -8.66 16.07
CA HIS A 68 19.09 -7.91 15.89
C HIS A 68 18.51 -7.33 17.18
N GLY A 69 19.00 -7.78 18.35
CA GLY A 69 18.50 -7.33 19.65
C GLY A 69 17.14 -7.93 20.01
N PRO A 70 16.32 -7.24 20.80
CA PRO A 70 15.02 -7.76 21.22
C PRO A 70 14.05 -7.75 20.05
N LEU A 71 13.64 -8.94 19.62
CA LEU A 71 12.60 -9.12 18.61
C LEU A 71 11.35 -9.73 19.24
N ALA A 72 10.20 -9.31 18.75
CA ALA A 72 8.90 -9.79 19.18
C ALA A 72 8.16 -10.48 18.02
N ARG A 73 7.48 -11.57 18.35
CA ARG A 73 6.63 -12.32 17.42
C ARG A 73 5.19 -12.35 17.93
N LEU A 74 4.22 -12.12 17.04
CA LEU A 74 2.81 -12.34 17.33
C LEU A 74 2.37 -13.80 17.12
N PRO A 75 1.42 -14.32 17.93
CA PRO A 75 0.95 -15.70 17.79
C PRO A 75 0.27 -16.02 16.46
N ALA A 76 -0.36 -15.03 15.83
CA ALA A 76 -1.06 -15.19 14.56
C ALA A 76 -0.13 -15.09 13.34
N TRP A 77 1.11 -14.64 13.53
CA TRP A 77 2.07 -14.53 12.44
C TRP A 77 2.71 -15.87 12.13
N THR A 78 2.97 -16.07 10.85
CA THR A 78 3.77 -17.16 10.30
C THR A 78 5.00 -17.41 11.17
N ASP A 79 5.26 -18.68 11.51
CA ASP A 79 6.40 -19.07 12.32
C ASP A 79 7.70 -18.48 11.75
N GLY A 80 8.50 -17.85 12.62
CA GLY A 80 9.77 -17.22 12.26
C GLY A 80 9.67 -15.74 11.93
N LEU A 81 8.49 -15.18 11.65
CA LEU A 81 8.35 -13.74 11.42
C LEU A 81 8.43 -12.97 12.75
N CYS A 82 9.34 -12.02 12.80
CA CYS A 82 9.61 -11.19 13.96
C CYS A 82 9.75 -9.72 13.55
N THR A 83 9.55 -8.83 14.51
CA THR A 83 9.82 -7.39 14.37
C THR A 83 10.42 -6.83 15.66
N ASP A 84 11.14 -5.72 15.57
CA ASP A 84 11.52 -4.96 16.76
C ASP A 84 10.28 -4.27 17.42
N PRO A 85 10.37 -3.85 18.69
CA PRO A 85 9.25 -3.21 19.42
C PRO A 85 8.76 -1.90 18.80
N GLU A 86 9.60 -1.20 18.05
CA GLU A 86 9.24 0.04 17.36
C GLU A 86 8.60 -0.22 15.98
N VAL A 87 8.55 -1.48 15.56
CA VAL A 87 8.09 -1.92 14.23
C VAL A 87 8.89 -1.24 13.12
N THR A 88 10.21 -1.19 13.30
CA THR A 88 11.12 -0.55 12.34
C THR A 88 11.81 -1.52 11.41
N THR A 89 11.79 -2.81 11.70
CA THR A 89 12.45 -3.85 10.90
C THR A 89 11.70 -5.18 11.02
N PHE A 90 11.43 -5.83 9.89
CA PHE A 90 10.96 -7.21 9.83
C PHE A 90 12.12 -8.18 9.58
N VAL A 91 12.11 -9.32 10.27
CA VAL A 91 13.11 -10.39 10.12
C VAL A 91 12.40 -11.74 10.09
N PHE A 92 12.84 -12.64 9.22
CA PHE A 92 12.31 -14.01 9.15
C PHE A 92 13.33 -15.05 9.64
N MET A 93 13.18 -15.57 10.85
CA MET A 93 14.21 -16.43 11.48
C MET A 93 14.42 -17.79 10.81
N ASN A 94 13.55 -18.19 9.90
CA ASN A 94 13.58 -19.51 9.26
C ASN A 94 14.34 -19.53 7.92
N GLY A 95 15.15 -18.50 7.64
CA GLY A 95 16.06 -18.47 6.48
C GLY A 95 15.49 -17.70 5.29
N SER A 96 15.56 -18.31 4.09
CA SER A 96 15.10 -17.69 2.85
C SER A 96 13.58 -17.76 2.68
N VAL A 97 13.01 -16.71 2.10
CA VAL A 97 11.58 -16.51 1.86
C VAL A 97 11.32 -16.67 0.37
N GLY A 98 10.69 -17.79 0.00
CA GLY A 98 10.11 -17.97 -1.33
C GLY A 98 8.73 -17.30 -1.45
N ARG A 99 8.19 -17.26 -2.67
CA ARG A 99 6.95 -16.54 -3.02
C ARG A 99 5.76 -16.86 -2.11
N GLU A 100 5.39 -18.13 -1.97
CA GLU A 100 4.25 -18.56 -1.14
C GLU A 100 4.45 -18.18 0.34
N CYS A 101 5.70 -18.21 0.82
CA CYS A 101 5.98 -17.76 2.17
C CYS A 101 5.78 -16.25 2.28
N TYR A 102 6.32 -15.47 1.34
CA TYR A 102 6.16 -14.01 1.34
C TYR A 102 4.68 -13.61 1.31
N ASP A 103 3.86 -14.21 0.45
CA ASP A 103 2.45 -13.85 0.32
C ASP A 103 1.70 -14.07 1.66
N ARG A 104 2.05 -15.12 2.41
CA ARG A 104 1.54 -15.33 3.79
C ARG A 104 2.05 -14.29 4.77
N LEU A 105 3.35 -13.98 4.73
CA LEU A 105 3.94 -12.94 5.58
C LEU A 105 3.32 -11.57 5.32
N ALA A 106 3.11 -11.20 4.06
CA ALA A 106 2.47 -9.96 3.63
C ALA A 106 1.03 -9.88 4.14
N SER A 107 0.28 -10.98 4.05
CA SER A 107 -1.06 -11.08 4.65
C SER A 107 -1.04 -10.88 6.18
N ASP A 108 -0.02 -11.37 6.87
CA ASP A 108 0.08 -11.31 8.34
C ASP A 108 0.45 -9.91 8.86
N VAL A 109 1.33 -9.19 8.17
CA VAL A 109 1.78 -7.85 8.57
C VAL A 109 0.81 -6.75 8.16
N SER A 110 -0.22 -7.09 7.38
CA SER A 110 -1.19 -6.19 6.78
C SER A 110 -0.62 -5.28 5.68
N ILE A 111 -1.56 -4.76 4.90
CA ILE A 111 -1.36 -3.90 3.73
C ILE A 111 -0.41 -2.72 3.97
N VAL A 112 -0.44 -2.13 5.16
CA VAL A 112 0.38 -0.97 5.57
C VAL A 112 1.88 -1.33 5.63
N HIS A 113 2.20 -2.58 5.94
CA HIS A 113 3.57 -3.02 6.19
C HIS A 113 4.14 -3.90 5.08
N CYS A 114 3.35 -4.26 4.06
CA CYS A 114 3.80 -5.07 2.93
C CYS A 114 5.04 -4.49 2.25
N SER A 115 5.06 -3.19 1.94
CA SER A 115 6.21 -2.55 1.31
C SER A 115 7.45 -2.64 2.22
N LYS A 116 7.29 -2.34 3.52
CA LYS A 116 8.38 -2.39 4.50
C LYS A 116 8.94 -3.81 4.66
N LEU A 117 8.07 -4.80 4.74
CA LEU A 117 8.42 -6.21 4.78
C LEU A 117 9.23 -6.61 3.54
N LEU A 118 8.78 -6.22 2.34
CA LEU A 118 9.49 -6.47 1.07
C LEU A 118 10.93 -5.95 1.12
N ARG A 119 11.10 -4.68 1.51
CA ARG A 119 12.41 -4.04 1.63
C ARG A 119 13.28 -4.75 2.64
N ASP A 120 12.78 -4.97 3.85
CA ASP A 120 13.60 -5.50 4.95
C ASP A 120 14.08 -6.93 4.63
N LEU A 121 13.22 -7.78 4.05
CA LEU A 121 13.59 -9.13 3.65
C LEU A 121 14.55 -9.16 2.45
N ASN A 122 14.40 -8.22 1.50
CA ASN A 122 15.34 -8.10 0.38
C ASN A 122 16.72 -7.59 0.85
N ASP A 123 16.75 -6.56 1.70
CA ASP A 123 17.99 -5.96 2.20
C ASP A 123 18.77 -6.91 3.13
N SER A 124 18.07 -7.78 3.87
CA SER A 124 18.71 -8.85 4.65
C SER A 124 19.15 -10.06 3.82
N GLY A 125 18.87 -10.08 2.52
CA GLY A 125 19.19 -11.19 1.62
C GLY A 125 18.32 -12.43 1.83
N GLN A 126 17.21 -12.28 2.56
CA GLN A 126 16.27 -13.38 2.82
C GLN A 126 15.27 -13.57 1.69
N LEU A 127 15.07 -12.55 0.87
CA LEU A 127 14.17 -12.56 -0.28
C LEU A 127 14.98 -12.16 -1.52
N ASP A 128 15.12 -13.08 -2.47
CA ASP A 128 15.84 -12.82 -3.72
C ASP A 128 14.86 -12.35 -4.80
N LEU A 129 14.82 -11.04 -5.04
CA LEU A 129 13.96 -10.46 -6.07
C LEU A 129 14.37 -10.84 -7.50
N ALA A 130 15.61 -11.30 -7.72
CA ALA A 130 16.08 -11.74 -9.03
C ALA A 130 15.63 -13.18 -9.37
N ASP A 131 15.12 -13.94 -8.39
CA ASP A 131 14.56 -15.26 -8.63
C ASP A 131 13.28 -15.16 -9.49
N PRO A 132 13.18 -15.87 -10.63
CA PRO A 132 11.99 -15.83 -11.49
C PRO A 132 10.67 -16.24 -10.82
N THR A 133 10.72 -16.99 -9.71
CA THR A 133 9.54 -17.34 -8.92
C THR A 133 8.99 -16.14 -8.12
N MET A 134 9.80 -15.09 -7.95
CA MET A 134 9.45 -13.86 -7.22
C MET A 134 8.89 -12.77 -8.14
N ASN A 135 8.75 -13.03 -9.43
CA ASN A 135 8.21 -12.07 -10.38
C ASN A 135 6.83 -11.52 -9.96
N GLY A 136 6.67 -10.21 -10.12
CA GLY A 136 5.42 -9.50 -9.82
C GLY A 136 5.19 -9.21 -8.35
N ILE A 137 6.06 -9.68 -7.45
CA ILE A 137 5.90 -9.45 -6.01
C ILE A 137 6.07 -7.98 -5.63
N VAL A 138 6.95 -7.25 -6.33
CA VAL A 138 7.15 -5.82 -6.11
C VAL A 138 5.94 -5.03 -6.60
N ALA A 139 5.40 -5.39 -7.78
CA ALA A 139 4.17 -4.80 -8.30
C ALA A 139 2.97 -5.07 -7.38
N ALA A 140 2.84 -6.29 -6.86
CA ALA A 140 1.78 -6.63 -5.91
C ALA A 140 1.92 -5.87 -4.58
N ALA A 141 3.14 -5.73 -4.05
CA ALA A 141 3.41 -4.95 -2.84
C ALA A 141 3.20 -3.44 -3.05
N TRP A 142 3.45 -2.94 -4.26
CA TRP A 142 3.14 -1.57 -4.67
C TRP A 142 1.64 -1.33 -4.72
N ALA A 143 0.90 -2.17 -5.46
CA ALA A 143 -0.55 -2.06 -5.65
C ALA A 143 -1.33 -2.26 -4.35
N SER A 144 -0.82 -3.13 -3.49
CA SER A 144 -1.38 -3.30 -2.15
C SER A 144 -1.06 -2.10 -1.27
N GLY A 145 0.01 -1.36 -1.51
CA GLY A 145 0.40 -0.27 -0.62
C GLY A 145 -0.69 0.79 -0.48
N GLU A 146 -1.14 1.08 0.75
CA GLU A 146 -2.07 2.20 0.99
C GLU A 146 -1.52 3.53 0.45
N PRO A 147 -2.36 4.53 0.13
CA PRO A 147 -1.94 5.88 -0.22
C PRO A 147 -1.10 6.53 0.90
N GLY A 148 0.21 6.33 0.87
CA GLY A 148 1.11 6.71 1.96
C GLY A 148 2.08 5.60 2.39
N SER A 149 1.85 4.34 2.03
CA SER A 149 2.85 3.26 2.14
C SER A 149 4.11 3.56 1.31
N ALA A 150 3.96 4.23 0.16
CA ALA A 150 5.06 4.83 -0.59
C ALA A 150 5.87 5.88 0.23
N SER A 151 5.40 6.30 1.42
CA SER A 151 6.18 7.15 2.33
C SER A 151 7.16 6.37 3.20
N CYS A 152 6.92 5.07 3.48
CA CYS A 152 7.85 4.28 4.29
C CYS A 152 9.07 3.79 3.49
N ILE A 153 8.96 3.81 2.15
CA ILE A 153 10.01 3.47 1.20
C ILE A 153 10.09 4.59 0.15
N GLY A 154 11.18 5.35 0.16
CA GLY A 154 11.38 6.44 -0.80
C GLY A 154 11.50 5.95 -2.25
N TYR A 155 11.29 6.84 -3.21
CA TYR A 155 11.29 6.52 -4.65
C TYR A 155 12.55 5.79 -5.14
N ARG A 156 13.73 6.10 -4.58
CA ARG A 156 14.99 5.42 -4.94
C ARG A 156 14.98 3.94 -4.58
N GLU A 157 14.38 3.63 -3.44
CA GLU A 157 14.32 2.26 -2.97
C GLU A 157 13.26 1.48 -3.77
N TRP A 158 12.10 2.08 -4.06
CA TRP A 158 11.16 1.48 -5.01
C TRP A 158 11.78 1.22 -6.38
N GLN A 159 12.51 2.19 -6.94
CA GLN A 159 13.22 2.03 -8.20
C GLN A 159 14.20 0.84 -8.15
N LYS A 160 14.97 0.69 -7.06
CA LYS A 160 15.85 -0.47 -6.85
C LYS A 160 15.06 -1.78 -6.84
N LEU A 161 13.99 -1.88 -6.05
CA LEU A 161 13.18 -3.09 -5.92
C LEU A 161 12.56 -3.49 -7.27
N PHE A 162 11.94 -2.55 -8.00
CA PHE A 162 11.38 -2.82 -9.33
C PHE A 162 12.43 -3.26 -10.34
N ARG A 163 13.62 -2.63 -10.34
CA ARG A 163 14.70 -3.01 -11.25
C ARG A 163 15.25 -4.40 -10.96
N LEU A 164 15.35 -4.78 -9.69
CA LEU A 164 15.77 -6.12 -9.27
C LEU A 164 14.74 -7.18 -9.69
N ASN A 165 13.44 -6.90 -9.53
CA ASN A 165 12.37 -7.84 -9.86
C ASN A 165 12.04 -7.90 -11.35
N GLY A 166 12.54 -6.94 -12.14
CA GLY A 166 12.29 -6.86 -13.56
C GLY A 166 10.96 -6.21 -13.91
N PHE A 167 10.75 -5.97 -15.21
CA PHE A 167 9.51 -5.38 -15.70
C PHE A 167 8.39 -6.40 -15.70
N THR A 168 7.22 -6.00 -15.20
CA THR A 168 6.00 -6.81 -15.22
C THR A 168 4.84 -6.08 -15.87
N TYR A 169 4.01 -6.83 -16.59
CA TYR A 169 2.75 -6.38 -17.15
C TYR A 169 1.63 -7.19 -16.50
N LEU A 170 0.75 -6.52 -15.74
CA LEU A 170 -0.33 -7.14 -14.96
C LEU A 170 0.21 -8.21 -13.99
N GLY A 171 1.32 -7.90 -13.31
CA GLY A 171 1.98 -8.80 -12.36
C GLY A 171 2.73 -9.98 -13.00
N VAL A 172 2.73 -10.11 -14.33
CA VAL A 172 3.42 -11.18 -15.06
C VAL A 172 4.70 -10.64 -15.71
N PRO A 173 5.82 -11.40 -15.70
CA PRO A 173 7.02 -11.05 -16.47
C PRO A 173 6.68 -10.78 -17.94
N SER A 174 7.18 -9.66 -18.45
CA SER A 174 6.91 -9.26 -19.82
C SER A 174 8.10 -8.50 -20.40
N PRO A 175 8.32 -8.50 -21.72
CA PRO A 175 9.15 -7.47 -22.33
C PRO A 175 8.52 -6.09 -22.13
N ARG A 176 9.37 -5.06 -22.06
CA ARG A 176 8.90 -3.67 -22.10
C ARG A 176 8.29 -3.35 -23.47
N PRO A 177 7.37 -2.37 -23.54
CA PRO A 177 6.96 -1.79 -24.82
C PRO A 177 8.16 -1.37 -25.67
N THR A 178 8.03 -1.37 -26.99
CA THR A 178 9.10 -0.91 -27.89
C THR A 178 9.03 0.58 -28.19
N GLU A 179 7.87 1.20 -27.96
CA GLU A 179 7.59 2.60 -28.25
C GLU A 179 7.24 3.36 -26.96
N PRO A 180 7.51 4.68 -26.90
CA PRO A 180 7.10 5.51 -25.78
C PRO A 180 5.60 5.43 -25.50
N VAL A 181 5.24 5.45 -24.21
CA VAL A 181 3.84 5.38 -23.76
C VAL A 181 3.39 6.75 -23.26
N SER A 182 2.19 7.16 -23.67
CA SER A 182 1.52 8.35 -23.14
C SER A 182 0.79 7.99 -21.86
N VAL A 183 1.06 8.72 -20.78
CA VAL A 183 0.47 8.49 -19.47
C VAL A 183 0.01 9.80 -18.83
N TYR A 184 -0.93 9.73 -17.89
CA TYR A 184 -1.61 10.87 -17.29
C TYR A 184 -1.58 10.83 -15.76
N ARG A 185 -1.41 11.98 -15.12
CA ARG A 185 -1.38 12.07 -13.65
C ARG A 185 -2.10 13.31 -13.17
N GLY A 186 -3.05 13.14 -12.25
CA GLY A 186 -3.68 14.24 -11.52
C GLY A 186 -2.96 14.50 -10.21
N CYS A 187 -2.33 15.65 -10.07
CA CYS A 187 -1.61 16.00 -8.84
C CYS A 187 -1.34 17.51 -8.73
N THR A 188 -0.83 17.95 -7.58
CA THR A 188 -0.26 19.30 -7.46
C THR A 188 1.05 19.41 -8.26
N PRO A 189 1.50 20.62 -8.62
CA PRO A 189 2.72 20.82 -9.41
C PRO A 189 4.00 20.20 -8.82
N GLU A 190 4.10 20.12 -7.50
CA GLU A 190 5.25 19.57 -6.77
C GLU A 190 5.37 18.05 -6.95
N HIS A 191 4.26 17.38 -7.26
CA HIS A 191 4.17 15.93 -7.38
C HIS A 191 4.09 15.44 -8.84
N ARG A 192 4.33 16.32 -9.82
CA ARG A 192 4.24 15.99 -11.25
C ARG A 192 5.27 14.98 -11.75
N PHE A 193 6.31 14.71 -10.95
CA PHE A 193 7.35 13.70 -11.24
C PHE A 193 7.24 12.45 -10.35
N GLY A 194 6.05 12.19 -9.80
CA GLY A 194 5.78 10.96 -9.05
C GLY A 194 5.78 9.71 -9.94
N MET A 195 5.79 8.54 -9.31
CA MET A 195 5.91 7.25 -10.02
C MET A 195 4.59 6.71 -10.58
N SER A 196 3.45 7.10 -10.02
CA SER A 196 2.13 6.55 -10.36
C SER A 196 1.47 7.32 -11.50
N TRP A 197 1.19 6.68 -12.63
CA TRP A 197 0.55 7.33 -13.77
C TRP A 197 -0.55 6.45 -14.34
N SER A 198 -1.68 7.02 -14.73
CA SER A 198 -2.77 6.29 -15.37
C SER A 198 -2.63 6.29 -16.89
N THR A 199 -3.21 5.29 -17.56
CA THR A 199 -3.46 5.32 -19.01
C THR A 199 -4.63 6.22 -19.40
N GLU A 200 -5.42 6.67 -18.43
CA GLU A 200 -6.69 7.34 -18.69
C GLU A 200 -6.72 8.77 -18.12
N VAL A 201 -7.07 9.73 -18.99
CA VAL A 201 -7.25 11.14 -18.60
C VAL A 201 -8.37 11.28 -17.57
N ALA A 202 -9.43 10.47 -17.66
CA ALA A 202 -10.56 10.50 -16.74
C ALA A 202 -10.14 10.16 -15.30
N VAL A 203 -9.35 9.09 -15.13
CA VAL A 203 -8.78 8.69 -13.83
C VAL A 203 -7.89 9.80 -13.28
N ALA A 204 -6.96 10.31 -14.10
CA ALA A 204 -6.12 11.45 -13.71
C ALA A 204 -6.95 12.68 -13.29
N ARG A 205 -8.07 12.97 -13.96
CA ARG A 205 -8.96 14.07 -13.60
C ARG A 205 -9.55 13.89 -12.22
N ARG A 206 -10.03 12.69 -11.86
CA ARG A 206 -10.57 12.42 -10.51
C ARG A 206 -9.53 12.74 -9.43
N PHE A 207 -8.27 12.35 -9.63
CA PHE A 207 -7.19 12.67 -8.69
C PHE A 207 -6.86 14.17 -8.62
N ALA A 208 -7.04 14.92 -9.72
CA ALA A 208 -6.84 16.36 -9.74
C ALA A 208 -8.00 17.14 -9.09
N THR A 209 -9.26 16.76 -9.36
CA THR A 209 -10.45 17.58 -9.04
C THR A 209 -11.28 17.06 -7.87
N ALA A 210 -11.34 15.74 -7.68
CA ALA A 210 -12.18 15.08 -6.69
C ALA A 210 -11.36 14.51 -5.52
N GLY A 211 -10.11 14.97 -5.38
CA GLY A 211 -9.09 14.37 -4.52
C GLY A 211 -9.62 14.05 -3.12
N MET A 212 -9.27 12.84 -2.64
CA MET A 212 -9.37 12.40 -1.24
C MET A 212 -9.41 13.59 -0.29
N SER A 213 -10.49 13.70 0.50
CA SER A 213 -11.09 14.89 1.16
C SER A 213 -10.17 15.91 1.86
N SER A 214 -8.86 15.71 1.88
CA SER A 214 -7.83 16.55 2.50
C SER A 214 -6.81 17.17 1.54
N ARG A 215 -6.80 16.83 0.24
CA ARG A 215 -5.76 17.32 -0.69
C ARG A 215 -6.16 18.62 -1.41
N PRO A 216 -5.23 19.58 -1.60
CA PRO A 216 -5.46 20.73 -2.46
C PRO A 216 -5.83 20.28 -3.89
N PRO A 217 -6.69 21.04 -4.60
CA PRO A 217 -6.95 20.79 -6.00
C PRO A 217 -5.66 20.72 -6.81
N GLY A 218 -5.55 19.68 -7.63
CA GLY A 218 -4.44 19.48 -8.55
C GLY A 218 -4.75 19.93 -9.96
N VAL A 219 -3.81 19.65 -10.86
CA VAL A 219 -3.97 19.76 -12.31
C VAL A 219 -3.62 18.43 -12.96
N ILE A 220 -3.89 18.28 -14.25
CA ILE A 220 -3.56 17.07 -14.99
C ILE A 220 -2.29 17.29 -15.77
N TYR A 221 -1.34 16.38 -15.60
CA TYR A 221 -0.14 16.29 -16.41
C TYR A 221 -0.25 15.12 -17.39
N VAL A 222 0.36 15.29 -18.55
CA VAL A 222 0.63 14.22 -19.52
C VAL A 222 2.14 14.05 -19.65
N ALA A 223 2.58 12.80 -19.76
CA ALA A 223 3.96 12.47 -20.04
C ALA A 223 4.08 11.47 -21.20
N HIS A 224 5.11 11.64 -22.02
CA HIS A 224 5.56 10.62 -22.97
C HIS A 224 6.81 9.94 -22.40
N VAL A 225 6.64 8.71 -21.92
CA VAL A 225 7.65 7.98 -21.16
C VAL A 225 8.34 6.97 -22.05
N HIS A 226 9.66 7.06 -22.16
CA HIS A 226 10.46 6.09 -22.91
C HIS A 226 10.40 4.71 -22.23
N PRO A 227 10.38 3.58 -22.98
CA PRO A 227 10.16 2.27 -22.39
C PRO A 227 11.11 1.89 -21.26
N GLU A 228 12.37 2.32 -21.31
CA GLU A 228 13.38 2.00 -20.27
C GLU A 228 13.02 2.53 -18.87
N HIS A 229 12.13 3.53 -18.81
CA HIS A 229 11.64 4.14 -17.58
C HIS A 229 10.31 3.56 -17.10
N LEU A 230 9.73 2.59 -17.82
CA LEU A 230 8.56 1.85 -17.37
C LEU A 230 9.03 0.71 -16.45
N LEU A 231 8.56 0.75 -15.20
CA LEU A 231 8.92 -0.20 -14.15
C LEU A 231 7.91 -1.33 -14.02
N ALA A 232 6.61 -1.01 -14.12
CA ALA A 232 5.54 -2.00 -14.16
C ALA A 232 4.28 -1.42 -14.80
N PHE A 233 3.40 -2.31 -15.27
CA PHE A 233 2.00 -2.01 -15.55
C PHE A 233 1.12 -2.85 -14.63
N ILE A 234 0.21 -2.22 -13.91
CA ILE A 234 -0.57 -2.80 -12.82
C ILE A 234 -2.06 -2.57 -13.09
N ASP A 235 -2.87 -3.56 -12.74
CA ASP A 235 -4.33 -3.43 -12.63
C ASP A 235 -4.67 -3.25 -11.15
N GLU A 236 -5.18 -2.08 -10.79
CA GLU A 236 -5.61 -1.74 -9.43
C GLU A 236 -7.06 -2.20 -9.16
N GLY A 237 -7.70 -2.84 -10.13
CA GLY A 237 -9.11 -3.18 -10.12
C GLY A 237 -10.00 -2.01 -10.56
N HIS A 238 -11.30 -2.25 -10.66
CA HIS A 238 -12.29 -1.23 -11.07
C HIS A 238 -11.97 -0.53 -12.40
N ASP A 239 -11.35 -1.27 -13.33
CA ASP A 239 -10.87 -0.77 -14.63
C ASP A 239 -9.76 0.30 -14.53
N GLU A 240 -9.13 0.45 -13.36
CA GLU A 240 -8.05 1.41 -13.14
C GLU A 240 -6.69 0.77 -13.41
N HIS A 241 -6.04 1.27 -14.46
CA HIS A 241 -4.72 0.81 -14.86
C HIS A 241 -3.65 1.84 -14.52
N GLU A 242 -2.54 1.34 -13.97
CA GLU A 242 -1.41 2.15 -13.51
C GLU A 242 -0.12 1.74 -14.22
N TRP A 243 0.59 2.72 -14.77
CA TRP A 243 2.00 2.65 -15.07
C TRP A 243 2.82 3.14 -13.88
N VAL A 244 3.71 2.27 -13.39
CA VAL A 244 4.77 2.68 -12.47
C VAL A 244 5.96 3.16 -13.29
N VAL A 245 6.26 4.44 -13.16
CA VAL A 245 7.29 5.15 -13.93
C VAL A 245 8.48 5.50 -13.04
N ASP A 246 9.68 5.31 -13.58
CA ASP A 246 10.92 5.77 -12.97
C ASP A 246 11.00 7.32 -13.01
N PRO A 247 11.08 8.01 -11.87
CA PRO A 247 11.15 9.48 -11.83
C PRO A 247 12.36 10.05 -12.57
N LEU A 248 13.44 9.28 -12.76
CA LEU A 248 14.60 9.73 -13.55
C LEU A 248 14.26 9.92 -15.04
N GLY A 249 13.20 9.28 -15.52
CA GLY A 249 12.69 9.42 -16.88
C GLY A 249 11.71 10.58 -17.07
N LEU A 250 11.48 11.38 -16.02
CA LEU A 250 10.51 12.48 -16.01
C LEU A 250 11.23 13.83 -15.86
N SER A 251 10.85 14.79 -16.69
CA SER A 251 11.39 16.14 -16.69
C SER A 251 10.41 17.12 -17.30
N ASP A 252 10.67 18.42 -17.21
CA ASP A 252 9.84 19.42 -17.88
C ASP A 252 9.86 19.31 -19.42
N ALA A 253 10.80 18.55 -20.00
CA ALA A 253 10.85 18.34 -21.45
C ALA A 253 9.77 17.37 -21.97
N ASN A 254 9.41 16.36 -21.16
CA ASN A 254 8.45 15.32 -21.53
C ASN A 254 7.20 15.27 -20.65
N VAL A 255 7.16 16.00 -19.53
CA VAL A 255 5.97 16.19 -18.70
C VAL A 255 5.37 17.57 -18.96
N ARG A 256 4.09 17.64 -19.32
CA ARG A 256 3.41 18.89 -19.68
C ARG A 256 2.06 18.97 -19.00
N LEU A 257 1.63 20.19 -18.70
CA LEU A 257 0.26 20.46 -18.29
C LEU A 257 -0.67 20.08 -19.44
N LEU A 258 -1.70 19.31 -19.13
CA LEU A 258 -2.76 18.99 -20.08
C LEU A 258 -3.86 20.05 -19.94
N ASP A 259 -3.84 21.04 -20.82
CA ASP A 259 -4.92 22.02 -20.96
C ASP A 259 -6.16 21.31 -21.49
N LEU A 260 -7.06 20.94 -20.58
CA LEU A 260 -8.37 20.45 -20.96
C LEU A 260 -9.29 21.65 -21.11
N PRO A 261 -10.11 21.71 -22.18
CA PRO A 261 -11.24 22.63 -22.17
C PRO A 261 -12.01 22.36 -20.88
N GLY A 262 -12.43 23.45 -20.20
CA GLY A 262 -13.20 23.38 -18.97
C GLY A 262 -14.38 22.42 -19.13
N PRO A 263 -14.92 21.86 -18.03
CA PRO A 263 -16.06 20.94 -18.10
C PRO A 263 -17.10 21.55 -19.03
N GLN A 264 -17.39 20.86 -20.14
CA GLN A 264 -18.51 21.25 -20.98
C GLN A 264 -19.72 21.04 -20.07
N VAL A 265 -20.22 22.15 -19.52
CA VAL A 265 -21.52 22.18 -18.90
C VAL A 265 -22.44 21.74 -20.03
N GLU A 266 -22.91 20.49 -19.98
CA GLU A 266 -24.00 20.08 -20.83
C GLU A 266 -25.15 21.03 -20.47
N GLU A 267 -25.34 22.06 -21.29
CA GLU A 267 -26.51 22.93 -21.20
C GLU A 267 -27.70 22.00 -21.34
N GLY A 268 -28.35 21.73 -20.20
CA GLY A 268 -29.53 20.90 -20.13
C GLY A 268 -30.52 21.40 -21.17
N GLY A 269 -30.67 20.60 -22.24
CA GLY A 269 -31.62 20.87 -23.30
C GLY A 269 -32.99 21.06 -22.69
N ALA A 270 -33.44 22.31 -22.66
CA ALA A 270 -34.83 22.62 -22.39
C ALA A 270 -35.65 22.01 -23.54
N SER A 271 -36.22 20.83 -23.29
CA SER A 271 -37.30 20.30 -24.11
C SER A 271 -38.50 21.24 -23.96
N THR A 272 -38.60 22.21 -24.86
CA THR A 272 -39.89 22.78 -25.24
C THR A 272 -40.49 21.85 -26.29
N GLU A 273 -41.48 21.05 -25.89
CA GLU A 273 -42.44 20.47 -26.82
C GLU A 273 -43.80 21.20 -26.68
N PRO A 274 -44.58 21.25 -27.79
CA PRO A 274 -45.54 22.29 -28.11
C PRO A 274 -46.89 22.25 -27.38
#